data_AF-A0A955N2D6-F1
#
_entry.id   AF-A0A955N2D6-F1
#
_cell.length_a   1.000
_cell.length_b   1.000
_cell.length_c   1.000
_cell.angle_alpha   90.00
_cell.angle_beta   90.00
_cell.angle_gamma   90.00
#
_symmetry.space_group_name_H-M   'P 1'
#
loop_
_entity.id
_entity.type
_entity.pdbx_description
1 polymer ?
#
loop_
_entity_poly.entity_id
_entity_poly.type
_entity_poly.pdbx_seq_one_letter_code
_entity_poly.pdbx_strand_id
1 'polypeptide(L)'
;LFFVTYTVVPYLRSILSKETAKLSDFAITLPNAAIAFGFSYTWLFNLELDNWSSAISISYATLFGSLAAIIHLRNPENRTAIVMLLGKASLFLVLTVPLLVSGNWITLFWFLEAVVLLGIGLTLKERLPVLGATALLALSIGKLFYHDYSDLYGFSERLVYFDGYSYLLWGRLATILTAVGSTFAFAELVSKKGEFLGESQKTMTSLFQTLFGLLLFTTLNIETVAFFSQFYPDSRDASLSVLWTFFSVGLMSLGFLHNKKPLRSLSIALFGVT
;
A
#
# COMPACT_ATOMS: atom_id res chain seq x y z
N LEU A 1 -16.97 -24.15 15.61
CA LEU A 1 -17.94 -23.66 16.61
C LEU A 1 -17.42 -22.41 17.34
N PHE A 2 -16.34 -22.51 18.12
CA PHE A 2 -15.76 -21.40 18.88
C PHE A 2 -15.48 -20.15 18.02
N PHE A 3 -14.84 -20.32 16.86
CA PHE A 3 -14.60 -19.24 15.91
C PHE A 3 -15.89 -18.51 15.51
N VAL A 4 -16.93 -19.25 15.11
CA VAL A 4 -18.22 -18.69 14.67
C VAL A 4 -18.91 -17.97 15.83
N THR A 5 -18.93 -18.55 17.03
CA THR A 5 -19.55 -17.92 18.20
C THR A 5 -18.88 -16.58 18.54
N TYR A 6 -17.56 -16.56 18.67
CA TYR A 6 -16.82 -15.34 19.02
C TYR A 6 -16.65 -14.34 17.87
N THR A 7 -16.93 -14.76 16.63
CA THR A 7 -16.93 -13.90 15.44
C THR A 7 -18.30 -13.36 15.08
N VAL A 8 -19.39 -14.07 15.37
CA VAL A 8 -20.73 -13.67 14.93
C VAL A 8 -21.50 -13.00 16.07
N VAL A 9 -21.35 -13.44 17.32
CA VAL A 9 -22.11 -12.90 18.47
C VAL A 9 -21.88 -11.40 18.72
N PRO A 10 -20.64 -10.87 18.74
CA PRO A 10 -20.42 -9.43 18.97
C PRO A 10 -21.06 -8.56 17.88
N TYR A 11 -21.09 -9.05 16.65
CA TYR A 11 -21.61 -8.33 15.50
C TYR A 11 -23.13 -8.49 15.33
N LEU A 12 -23.69 -9.65 15.68
CA LEU A 12 -25.14 -9.82 15.84
C LEU A 12 -25.68 -8.88 16.90
N ARG A 13 -24.98 -8.75 18.03
CA ARG A 13 -25.35 -7.78 19.07
C ARG A 13 -25.33 -6.36 18.52
N SER A 14 -24.31 -6.01 17.74
CA SER A 14 -24.21 -4.68 17.11
C SER A 14 -25.34 -4.37 16.10
N ILE A 15 -25.88 -5.40 15.43
CA ILE A 15 -27.05 -5.28 14.55
C ILE A 15 -28.34 -5.17 15.37
N LEU A 16 -28.46 -5.93 16.45
CA LEU A 16 -29.70 -6.03 17.24
C LEU A 16 -29.88 -4.91 18.26
N SER A 17 -28.83 -4.46 18.95
CA SER A 17 -28.95 -3.49 20.05
C SER A 17 -28.96 -2.04 19.59
N LYS A 18 -28.64 -1.74 18.32
CA LYS A 18 -28.40 -0.38 17.79
C LYS A 18 -27.36 0.45 18.58
N GLU A 19 -26.67 -0.13 19.55
CA GLU A 19 -25.64 0.55 20.32
C GLU A 19 -24.36 0.66 19.47
N THR A 20 -23.72 1.83 19.54
CA THR A 20 -22.40 2.04 18.94
C THR A 20 -21.38 1.17 19.67
N ALA A 21 -20.80 0.21 18.96
CA ALA A 21 -19.87 -0.73 19.56
C ALA A 21 -18.55 -0.02 19.90
N LYS A 22 -17.97 -0.33 21.06
CA LYS A 22 -16.68 0.21 21.48
C LYS A 22 -15.55 -0.64 20.93
N LEU A 23 -14.36 -0.04 20.80
CA LEU A 23 -13.15 -0.74 20.35
C LEU A 23 -12.83 -1.96 21.24
N SER A 24 -13.05 -1.81 22.55
CA SER A 24 -12.87 -2.86 23.56
C SER A 24 -13.72 -4.10 23.32
N ASP A 25 -14.91 -3.92 22.75
CA ASP A 25 -15.88 -5.00 22.54
C ASP A 25 -15.38 -5.99 21.47
N PHE A 26 -14.39 -5.57 20.67
CA PHE A 26 -13.78 -6.37 19.61
C PHE A 26 -12.38 -6.88 19.94
N ALA A 27 -11.81 -6.58 21.12
CA ALA A 27 -10.43 -6.93 21.45
C ALA A 27 -10.14 -8.44 21.32
N ILE A 28 -11.10 -9.29 21.70
CA ILE A 28 -10.97 -10.76 21.64
C ILE A 28 -11.16 -11.30 20.22
N THR A 29 -11.82 -10.54 19.35
CA THR A 29 -12.29 -11.04 18.05
C THR A 29 -11.19 -11.13 17.00
N LEU A 30 -10.10 -10.36 17.13
CA LEU A 30 -8.94 -10.45 16.24
C LEU A 30 -8.03 -11.64 16.61
N PRO A 31 -7.60 -11.83 17.88
CA PRO A 31 -6.89 -13.03 18.31
C PRO A 31 -7.65 -14.31 17.97
N ASN A 32 -8.97 -14.33 18.18
CA ASN A 32 -9.81 -15.47 17.82
C ASN A 32 -9.72 -15.82 16.32
N ALA A 33 -9.75 -14.82 15.44
CA ALA A 33 -9.61 -15.03 14.01
C ALA A 33 -8.21 -15.53 13.61
N ALA A 34 -7.16 -14.98 14.23
CA ALA A 34 -5.78 -15.39 13.99
C ALA A 34 -5.54 -16.85 14.44
N ILE A 35 -6.02 -17.23 15.62
CA ILE A 35 -5.96 -18.60 16.13
C ILE A 35 -6.73 -19.56 15.22
N ALA A 36 -7.95 -19.19 14.83
CA ALA A 36 -8.77 -20.03 13.95
C ALA A 36 -8.13 -20.23 12.57
N PHE A 37 -7.56 -19.17 11.99
CA PHE A 37 -6.78 -19.27 10.76
C PHE A 37 -5.56 -20.17 10.93
N GLY A 38 -4.78 -19.98 12.00
CA GLY A 38 -3.61 -20.81 12.30
C GLY A 38 -3.96 -22.29 12.41
N PHE A 39 -5.04 -22.63 13.13
CA PHE A 39 -5.55 -24.01 13.19
C PHE A 39 -6.01 -24.53 11.81
N SER A 40 -6.67 -23.69 11.02
CA SER A 40 -7.14 -24.08 9.68
C SER A 40 -5.96 -24.36 8.75
N TYR A 41 -4.90 -23.54 8.86
CA TYR A 41 -3.67 -23.69 8.11
C TYR A 41 -2.89 -24.95 8.51
N THR A 42 -2.66 -25.17 9.81
CA THR A 42 -1.96 -26.38 10.28
C THR A 42 -2.72 -27.66 9.97
N TRP A 43 -4.06 -27.60 9.99
CA TRP A 43 -4.88 -28.73 9.59
C TRP A 43 -4.73 -29.06 8.10
N LEU A 44 -4.74 -28.08 7.20
CA LEU A 44 -4.46 -28.31 5.77
C LEU A 44 -3.04 -28.85 5.55
N PHE A 45 -2.06 -28.31 6.27
CA PHE A 45 -0.68 -28.74 6.18
C PHE A 45 -0.51 -30.22 6.54
N ASN A 46 -1.16 -30.65 7.63
CA ASN A 46 -1.14 -32.06 8.04
C ASN A 46 -1.89 -32.99 7.06
N LEU A 47 -2.72 -32.44 6.17
CA LEU A 47 -3.43 -33.19 5.13
C LEU A 47 -2.72 -33.12 3.76
N GLU A 48 -1.52 -32.52 3.70
CA GLU A 48 -0.77 -32.28 2.46
C GLU A 48 -1.56 -31.45 1.41
N LEU A 49 -2.46 -30.58 1.90
CA LEU A 49 -3.33 -29.72 1.09
C LEU A 49 -2.84 -28.25 1.08
N ASP A 50 -1.52 -28.03 1.12
CA ASP A 50 -0.90 -26.71 1.23
C ASP A 50 -1.35 -25.71 0.15
N ASN A 51 -1.66 -26.23 -1.05
CA ASN A 51 -2.17 -25.44 -2.17
C ASN A 51 -3.52 -24.76 -1.88
N TRP A 52 -4.27 -25.21 -0.87
CA TRP A 52 -5.56 -24.65 -0.46
C TRP A 52 -5.46 -23.59 0.65
N SER A 53 -4.26 -23.31 1.16
CA SER A 53 -4.04 -22.31 2.21
C SER A 53 -4.54 -20.92 1.81
N SER A 54 -4.37 -20.55 0.54
CA SER A 54 -4.89 -19.31 -0.04
C SER A 54 -6.42 -19.26 -0.04
N ALA A 55 -7.09 -20.35 -0.36
CA ALA A 55 -8.56 -20.45 -0.36
C ALA A 55 -9.14 -20.23 1.05
N ILE A 56 -8.44 -20.70 2.09
CA ILE A 56 -8.83 -20.41 3.48
C ILE A 56 -8.70 -18.93 3.77
N SER A 57 -7.57 -18.30 3.44
CA SER A 57 -7.37 -16.86 3.69
C SER A 57 -8.42 -16.00 2.97
N ILE A 58 -8.73 -16.32 1.70
CA ILE A 58 -9.82 -15.68 0.93
C ILE A 58 -11.17 -15.86 1.62
N SER A 59 -11.45 -17.05 2.14
CA SER A 59 -12.71 -17.35 2.82
C SER A 59 -12.88 -16.47 4.06
N TYR A 60 -11.82 -16.26 4.85
CA TYR A 60 -11.84 -15.34 6.00
C TYR A 60 -12.01 -13.88 5.55
N ALA A 61 -11.27 -13.45 4.52
CA ALA A 61 -11.42 -12.09 3.96
C ALA A 61 -12.86 -11.83 3.49
N THR A 62 -13.43 -12.80 2.76
CA THR A 62 -14.80 -12.74 2.24
C THR A 62 -15.83 -12.74 3.35
N LEU A 63 -15.64 -13.57 4.38
CA LEU A 63 -16.53 -13.61 5.55
C LEU A 63 -16.57 -12.25 6.26
N PHE A 64 -15.42 -11.68 6.60
CA PHE A 64 -15.37 -10.39 7.29
C PHE A 64 -15.85 -9.24 6.41
N GLY A 65 -15.51 -9.24 5.12
CA GLY A 65 -16.01 -8.25 4.16
C GLY A 65 -17.52 -8.30 4.00
N SER A 66 -18.09 -9.51 3.92
CA SER A 66 -19.54 -9.72 3.84
C SER A 66 -20.25 -9.24 5.10
N LEU A 67 -19.70 -9.56 6.28
CA LEU A 67 -20.24 -9.06 7.55
C LEU A 67 -20.16 -7.52 7.62
N ALA A 68 -19.08 -6.91 7.13
CA ALA A 68 -18.95 -5.46 7.08
C ALA A 68 -20.03 -4.84 6.19
N ALA A 69 -20.27 -5.42 5.01
CA ALA A 69 -21.30 -4.98 4.09
C ALA A 69 -22.70 -5.12 4.69
N ILE A 70 -23.00 -6.25 5.36
CA ILE A 70 -24.28 -6.47 6.03
C ILE A 70 -24.53 -5.43 7.12
N ILE A 71 -23.52 -5.12 7.95
CA ILE A 71 -23.64 -4.08 8.98
C ILE A 71 -23.78 -2.71 8.35
N HIS A 72 -23.05 -2.40 7.29
CA HIS A 72 -23.18 -1.12 6.59
C HIS A 72 -24.60 -0.92 6.03
N LEU A 73 -25.22 -1.97 5.48
CA LEU A 73 -26.57 -1.91 4.95
C LEU A 73 -27.66 -1.84 6.03
N ARG A 74 -27.43 -2.43 7.21
CA ARG A 74 -28.45 -2.53 8.28
C ARG A 74 -28.31 -1.48 9.39
N ASN A 75 -27.08 -1.10 9.72
CA ASN A 75 -26.74 -0.16 10.78
C ASN A 75 -25.48 0.65 10.40
N PRO A 76 -25.59 1.57 9.42
CA PRO A 76 -24.46 2.37 8.93
C PRO A 76 -23.86 3.29 10.00
N GLU A 77 -24.59 3.57 11.08
CA GLU A 77 -24.10 4.37 12.20
C GLU A 77 -23.01 3.66 13.02
N ASN A 78 -22.96 2.32 12.97
CA ASN A 78 -21.97 1.54 13.71
C ASN A 78 -20.61 1.45 12.98
N ARG A 79 -19.98 2.61 12.77
CA ARG A 79 -18.71 2.73 12.04
C ARG A 79 -17.59 1.91 12.64
N THR A 80 -17.50 1.82 13.96
CA THR A 80 -16.49 1.02 14.67
C THR A 80 -16.54 -0.44 14.24
N ALA A 81 -17.74 -1.04 14.21
CA ALA A 81 -17.90 -2.44 13.81
C ALA A 81 -17.52 -2.67 12.34
N ILE A 82 -17.94 -1.76 11.45
CA ILE A 82 -17.63 -1.81 10.02
C ILE A 82 -16.11 -1.72 9.81
N VAL A 83 -15.46 -0.73 10.44
CA VAL A 83 -14.00 -0.53 10.36
C VAL A 83 -13.24 -1.74 10.87
N MET A 84 -13.67 -2.34 11.99
CA MET A 84 -13.03 -3.54 12.55
C MET A 84 -13.11 -4.73 11.59
N LEU A 85 -14.25 -4.93 10.94
CA LEU A 85 -14.43 -6.02 9.98
C LEU A 85 -13.64 -5.78 8.70
N LEU A 86 -13.66 -4.55 8.16
CA LEU A 86 -12.86 -4.20 6.98
C LEU A 86 -11.37 -4.31 7.26
N GLY A 87 -10.92 -3.90 8.44
CA GLY A 87 -9.54 -4.07 8.88
C GLY A 87 -9.13 -5.55 8.91
N LYS A 88 -9.98 -6.44 9.45
CA LYS A 88 -9.73 -7.89 9.40
C LYS A 88 -9.73 -8.43 7.98
N ALA A 89 -10.71 -8.04 7.16
CA ALA A 89 -10.79 -8.48 5.77
C ALA A 89 -9.51 -8.11 5.01
N SER A 90 -9.03 -6.87 5.19
CA SER A 90 -7.75 -6.41 4.64
C SER A 90 -6.57 -7.20 5.18
N LEU A 91 -6.47 -7.44 6.49
CA LEU A 91 -5.40 -8.28 7.05
C LEU A 91 -5.34 -9.68 6.39
N PHE A 92 -6.49 -10.32 6.15
CA PHE A 92 -6.53 -11.59 5.44
C PHE A 92 -6.21 -11.46 3.94
N LEU A 93 -6.52 -10.35 3.29
CA LEU A 93 -6.09 -10.09 1.91
C LEU A 93 -4.57 -9.91 1.82
N VAL A 94 -3.95 -9.17 2.74
CA VAL A 94 -2.49 -9.03 2.85
C VAL A 94 -1.82 -10.41 2.96
N LEU A 95 -2.40 -11.33 3.73
CA LEU A 95 -1.92 -12.71 3.87
C LEU A 95 -2.23 -13.59 2.64
N THR A 96 -3.37 -13.36 1.99
CA THR A 96 -3.80 -14.12 0.81
C THR A 96 -2.83 -13.96 -0.34
N VAL A 97 -2.34 -12.73 -0.55
CA VAL A 97 -1.54 -12.40 -1.74
C VAL A 97 -0.23 -13.22 -1.81
N PRO A 98 0.62 -13.29 -0.76
CA PRO A 98 1.78 -14.18 -0.74
C PRO A 98 1.46 -15.67 -0.92
N LEU A 99 0.24 -16.10 -0.56
CA LEU A 99 -0.20 -17.49 -0.73
C LEU A 99 -0.70 -17.79 -2.15
N LEU A 100 -1.16 -16.78 -2.90
CA LEU A 100 -1.67 -16.93 -4.26
C LEU A 100 -0.61 -16.67 -5.33
N VAL A 101 0.25 -15.68 -5.10
CA VAL A 101 1.16 -15.15 -6.11
C VAL A 101 2.54 -14.96 -5.51
N SER A 102 3.57 -15.15 -6.33
CA SER A 102 4.98 -15.01 -5.94
C SER A 102 5.62 -13.73 -6.48
N GLY A 103 6.76 -13.36 -5.91
CA GLY A 103 7.62 -12.29 -6.42
C GLY A 103 7.03 -10.88 -6.32
N ASN A 104 7.19 -10.10 -7.39
CA ASN A 104 6.87 -8.67 -7.46
C ASN A 104 5.38 -8.38 -7.38
N TRP A 105 4.55 -9.35 -7.77
CA TRP A 105 3.10 -9.23 -7.72
C TRP A 105 2.60 -9.00 -6.30
N ILE A 106 3.27 -9.55 -5.28
CA ILE A 106 2.91 -9.34 -3.88
C ILE A 106 2.96 -7.84 -3.54
N THR A 107 4.04 -7.18 -3.92
CA THR A 107 4.25 -5.75 -3.64
C THR A 107 3.26 -4.88 -4.40
N LEU A 108 2.99 -5.22 -5.67
CA LEU A 108 1.99 -4.55 -6.49
C LEU A 108 0.60 -4.59 -5.81
N PHE A 109 0.17 -5.77 -5.36
CA PHE A 109 -1.11 -5.93 -4.68
C PHE A 109 -1.17 -5.15 -3.36
N TRP A 110 -0.11 -5.15 -2.56
CA TRP A 110 -0.09 -4.39 -1.30
C TRP A 110 -0.19 -2.88 -1.53
N PHE A 111 0.41 -2.34 -2.60
CA PHE A 111 0.23 -0.94 -2.99
C PHE A 111 -1.23 -0.63 -3.35
N LEU A 112 -1.86 -1.46 -4.19
CA LEU A 112 -3.26 -1.29 -4.56
C LEU A 112 -4.19 -1.42 -3.34
N GLU A 113 -3.93 -2.39 -2.48
CA GLU A 113 -4.71 -2.60 -1.26
C GLU A 113 -4.60 -1.41 -0.31
N ALA A 114 -3.41 -0.82 -0.17
CA ALA A 114 -3.22 0.39 0.63
C ALA A 114 -4.11 1.54 0.13
N VAL A 115 -4.25 1.72 -1.19
CA VAL A 115 -5.12 2.76 -1.78
C VAL A 115 -6.59 2.48 -1.48
N VAL A 116 -7.03 1.22 -1.61
CA VAL A 116 -8.40 0.81 -1.29
C VAL A 116 -8.71 1.05 0.18
N LEU A 117 -7.81 0.63 1.08
CA LEU A 117 -7.97 0.79 2.53
C LEU A 117 -7.99 2.27 2.94
N LEU A 118 -7.17 3.11 2.30
CA LEU A 118 -7.23 4.56 2.47
C LEU A 118 -8.59 5.10 2.04
N GLY A 119 -9.07 4.70 0.85
CA GLY A 119 -10.37 5.09 0.33
C GLY A 119 -11.52 4.75 1.28
N ILE A 120 -11.48 3.57 1.89
CA ILE A 120 -12.41 3.14 2.94
C ILE A 120 -12.33 4.07 4.15
N GLY A 121 -11.12 4.31 4.68
CA GLY A 121 -10.92 5.18 5.85
C GLY A 121 -11.43 6.59 5.64
N LEU A 122 -11.16 7.17 4.46
CA LEU A 122 -11.64 8.50 4.10
C LEU A 122 -13.16 8.54 3.91
N THR A 123 -13.75 7.51 3.31
CA THR A 123 -15.20 7.43 3.08
C THR A 123 -15.98 7.28 4.39
N LEU A 124 -15.48 6.43 5.30
CA LEU A 124 -16.09 6.23 6.61
C LEU A 124 -15.76 7.36 7.60
N LYS A 125 -14.83 8.26 7.26
CA LYS A 125 -14.30 9.33 8.13
C LYS A 125 -13.71 8.78 9.42
N GLU A 126 -13.00 7.66 9.31
CA GLU A 126 -12.42 6.94 10.44
C GLU A 126 -10.90 6.91 10.32
N ARG A 127 -10.20 7.18 11.43
CA ARG A 127 -8.74 7.30 11.44
C ARG A 127 -8.03 5.96 11.35
N LEU A 128 -8.63 4.89 11.89
CA LEU A 128 -7.97 3.59 11.98
C LEU A 128 -7.64 2.98 10.60
N PRO A 129 -8.54 2.93 9.60
CA PRO A 129 -8.19 2.45 8.27
C PRO A 129 -7.19 3.37 7.56
N VAL A 130 -7.23 4.68 7.80
CA VAL A 130 -6.23 5.62 7.25
C VAL A 130 -4.83 5.32 7.79
N LEU A 131 -4.72 5.05 9.10
CA LEU A 131 -3.46 4.63 9.73
C LEU A 131 -2.99 3.28 9.17
N GLY A 132 -3.89 2.28 9.06
CA GLY A 132 -3.58 0.98 8.48
C GLY A 132 -3.10 1.08 7.03
N ALA A 133 -3.76 1.90 6.21
CA ALA A 133 -3.37 2.16 4.83
C ALA A 133 -2.01 2.86 4.74
N THR A 134 -1.75 3.83 5.62
CA THR A 134 -0.46 4.54 5.69
C THR A 134 0.67 3.58 6.09
N ALA A 135 0.43 2.71 7.07
CA ALA A 135 1.37 1.68 7.47
C ALA A 135 1.63 0.67 6.35
N LEU A 136 0.59 0.22 5.65
CA LEU A 136 0.73 -0.71 4.52
C LEU A 136 1.49 -0.08 3.34
N LEU A 137 1.25 1.20 3.04
CA LEU A 137 2.02 1.94 2.05
C LEU A 137 3.50 2.00 2.43
N ALA A 138 3.80 2.36 3.69
CA ALA A 138 5.17 2.43 4.19
C ALA A 138 5.87 1.06 4.13
N LEU A 139 5.16 0.00 4.52
CA LEU A 139 5.65 -1.38 4.42
C LEU A 139 5.93 -1.78 2.97
N SER A 140 5.04 -1.43 2.04
CA SER A 140 5.18 -1.75 0.62
C SER A 140 6.38 -1.02 -0.01
N ILE A 141 6.59 0.25 0.33
CA ILE A 141 7.78 1.02 -0.09
C ILE A 141 9.04 0.39 0.49
N GLY A 142 9.04 0.03 1.78
CA GLY A 142 10.16 -0.65 2.42
C GLY A 142 10.50 -1.96 1.69
N LYS A 143 9.51 -2.83 1.50
CA LYS A 143 9.69 -4.09 0.78
C LYS A 143 10.24 -3.88 -0.63
N LEU A 144 9.71 -2.90 -1.37
CA LEU A 144 10.18 -2.58 -2.72
C LEU A 144 11.70 -2.34 -2.75
N PHE A 145 12.21 -1.49 -1.87
CA PHE A 145 13.64 -1.13 -1.87
C PHE A 145 14.55 -2.17 -1.20
N TYR A 146 14.11 -2.79 -0.10
CA TYR A 146 14.96 -3.69 0.68
C TYR A 146 14.93 -5.15 0.22
N HIS A 147 13.89 -5.57 -0.52
CA HIS A 147 13.73 -6.97 -0.91
C HIS A 147 13.49 -7.12 -2.42
N ASP A 148 12.60 -6.32 -3.03
CA ASP A 148 12.32 -6.50 -4.46
C ASP A 148 13.50 -6.02 -5.32
N TYR A 149 14.07 -4.85 -5.04
CA TYR A 149 15.24 -4.36 -5.78
C TYR A 149 16.47 -5.26 -5.60
N SER A 150 16.84 -5.60 -4.36
CA SER A 150 18.04 -6.43 -4.11
C SER A 150 17.86 -7.88 -4.56
N ASP A 151 16.84 -8.56 -4.04
CA ASP A 151 16.78 -10.02 -4.08
C ASP A 151 16.00 -10.51 -5.30
N LEU A 152 14.95 -9.78 -5.70
CA LEU A 152 14.09 -10.20 -6.80
C LEU A 152 14.60 -9.73 -8.17
N TYR A 153 15.04 -8.47 -8.27
CA TYR A 153 15.55 -7.90 -9.52
C TYR A 153 17.07 -7.99 -9.64
N GLY A 154 17.79 -8.41 -8.59
CA GLY A 154 19.24 -8.53 -8.61
C GLY A 154 19.94 -7.17 -8.78
N PHE A 155 19.41 -6.11 -8.19
CA PHE A 155 20.00 -4.77 -8.28
C PHE A 155 21.24 -4.69 -7.37
N SER A 156 22.40 -4.44 -7.98
CA SER A 156 23.69 -4.37 -7.29
C SER A 156 24.01 -2.96 -6.76
N GLU A 157 24.98 -2.88 -5.84
CA GLU A 157 25.53 -1.61 -5.34
C GLU A 157 26.10 -0.69 -6.45
N ARG A 158 26.42 -1.27 -7.61
CA ARG A 158 26.89 -0.53 -8.80
C ARG A 158 25.75 0.08 -9.62
N LEU A 159 24.51 0.00 -9.12
CA LEU A 159 23.29 0.46 -9.78
C LEU A 159 23.01 -0.26 -11.11
N VAL A 160 23.34 -1.55 -11.20
CA VAL A 160 23.11 -2.42 -12.38
C VAL A 160 22.42 -3.70 -11.94
N TYR A 161 21.51 -4.22 -12.77
CA TYR A 161 20.85 -5.52 -12.55
C TYR A 161 21.75 -6.68 -12.98
N PHE A 162 21.97 -7.67 -12.11
CA PHE A 162 22.84 -8.82 -12.38
C PHE A 162 22.40 -9.63 -13.59
N ASP A 163 21.10 -9.92 -13.71
CA ASP A 163 20.51 -10.67 -14.82
C ASP A 163 20.26 -9.81 -16.08
N GLY A 164 20.71 -8.55 -16.05
CA GLY A 164 20.50 -7.56 -17.10
C GLY A 164 19.18 -6.77 -16.94
N TYR A 165 19.15 -5.59 -17.54
CA TYR A 165 18.05 -4.63 -17.50
C TYR A 165 16.70 -5.20 -17.91
N SER A 166 16.70 -6.07 -18.93
CA SER A 166 15.47 -6.68 -19.47
C SER A 166 14.86 -7.75 -18.56
N TYR A 167 15.58 -8.21 -17.53
CA TYR A 167 15.08 -9.22 -16.60
C TYR A 167 13.87 -8.70 -15.83
N LEU A 168 12.76 -9.45 -15.90
CA LEU A 168 11.46 -9.11 -15.31
C LEU A 168 10.97 -7.68 -15.60
N LEU A 169 11.39 -7.09 -16.73
CA LEU A 169 11.16 -5.69 -17.06
C LEU A 169 9.70 -5.26 -16.88
N TRP A 170 8.77 -6.03 -17.44
CA TRP A 170 7.34 -5.72 -17.35
C TRP A 170 6.81 -5.78 -15.92
N GLY A 171 7.24 -6.79 -15.15
CA GLY A 171 6.87 -6.92 -13.75
C GLY A 171 7.42 -5.76 -12.91
N ARG A 172 8.68 -5.38 -13.16
CA ARG A 172 9.35 -4.27 -12.49
C ARG A 172 8.68 -2.94 -12.79
N LEU A 173 8.45 -2.63 -14.06
CA LEU A 173 7.76 -1.42 -14.49
C LEU A 173 6.33 -1.35 -13.95
N ALA A 174 5.59 -2.46 -13.97
CA ALA A 174 4.25 -2.52 -13.38
C ALA A 174 4.28 -2.21 -11.88
N THR A 175 5.23 -2.77 -11.12
CA THR A 175 5.39 -2.50 -9.70
C THR A 175 5.80 -1.05 -9.43
N ILE A 176 6.73 -0.48 -10.20
CA ILE A 176 7.16 0.93 -10.08
C ILE A 176 5.99 1.87 -10.37
N LEU A 177 5.28 1.66 -11.48
CA LEU A 177 4.11 2.47 -11.85
C LEU A 177 3.02 2.39 -10.79
N THR A 178 2.77 1.20 -10.24
CA THR A 178 1.79 1.01 -9.17
C THR A 178 2.23 1.68 -7.88
N ALA A 179 3.51 1.62 -7.52
CA ALA A 179 4.05 2.28 -6.33
C ALA A 179 3.91 3.80 -6.44
N VAL A 180 4.42 4.39 -7.53
CA VAL A 180 4.34 5.83 -7.82
C VAL A 180 2.88 6.29 -7.91
N GLY A 181 2.05 5.56 -8.65
CA GLY A 181 0.63 5.86 -8.82
C GLY A 181 -0.16 5.78 -7.50
N SER A 182 0.17 4.80 -6.64
CA SER A 182 -0.46 4.67 -5.32
C SER A 182 -0.06 5.81 -4.39
N THR A 183 1.23 6.19 -4.33
CA THR A 183 1.65 7.34 -3.51
C THR A 183 1.03 8.65 -3.99
N PHE A 184 0.90 8.84 -5.31
CA PHE A 184 0.16 9.96 -5.89
C PHE A 184 -1.32 9.93 -5.49
N ALA A 185 -1.98 8.76 -5.62
CA ALA A 185 -3.37 8.59 -5.21
C ALA A 185 -3.58 8.89 -3.72
N PHE A 186 -2.63 8.52 -2.84
CA PHE A 186 -2.65 8.88 -1.43
C PHE A 186 -2.68 10.40 -1.22
N ALA A 187 -1.78 11.13 -1.88
CA ALA A 187 -1.73 12.58 -1.81
C ALA A 187 -3.05 13.23 -2.28
N GLU A 188 -3.58 12.77 -3.41
CA GLU A 188 -4.82 13.28 -3.99
C GLU A 188 -6.05 12.96 -3.14
N LEU A 189 -6.17 11.72 -2.67
CA LEU A 189 -7.32 11.29 -1.87
C LEU A 189 -7.37 11.99 -0.51
N VAL A 190 -6.22 12.11 0.19
CA VAL A 190 -6.17 12.82 1.47
C VAL A 190 -6.41 14.31 1.29
N SER A 191 -5.88 14.93 0.23
CA SER A 191 -6.13 16.35 -0.02
C SER A 191 -7.60 16.64 -0.31
N LYS A 192 -8.29 15.79 -1.08
CA LYS A 192 -9.68 15.99 -1.51
C LYS A 192 -10.73 15.53 -0.50
N LYS A 193 -10.46 14.45 0.25
CA LYS A 193 -11.46 13.78 1.11
C LYS A 193 -11.06 13.71 2.59
N GLY A 194 -9.87 14.20 2.95
CA GLY A 194 -9.30 14.10 4.29
C GLY A 194 -9.70 15.20 5.27
N GLU A 195 -10.75 15.99 5.01
CA GLU A 195 -11.14 17.14 5.86
C GLU A 195 -11.32 16.77 7.34
N PHE A 196 -11.86 15.58 7.63
CA PHE A 196 -12.08 15.10 9.00
C PHE A 196 -10.77 14.84 9.78
N LEU A 197 -9.63 14.78 9.08
CA LEU A 197 -8.31 14.63 9.71
C LEU A 197 -7.81 15.96 10.31
N GLY A 198 -8.48 17.08 10.04
CA GLY A 198 -8.13 18.40 10.59
C GLY A 198 -6.72 18.83 10.20
N GLU A 199 -5.91 19.23 11.17
CA GLU A 199 -4.53 19.66 10.93
C GLU A 199 -3.65 18.58 10.28
N SER A 200 -3.89 17.31 10.61
CA SER A 200 -3.14 16.19 10.05
C SER A 200 -3.33 16.05 8.53
N GLN A 201 -4.44 16.55 7.96
CA GLN A 201 -4.70 16.49 6.52
C GLN A 201 -3.59 17.17 5.70
N LYS A 202 -3.21 18.40 6.08
CA LYS A 202 -2.20 19.19 5.37
C LYS A 202 -0.83 18.54 5.48
N THR A 203 -0.47 18.10 6.68
CA THR A 203 0.81 17.41 6.95
C THR A 203 0.91 16.11 6.16
N MET A 204 -0.13 15.26 6.20
CA MET A 204 -0.17 14.00 5.45
C MET A 204 -0.14 14.23 3.95
N THR A 205 -0.91 15.20 3.43
CA THR A 205 -0.88 15.56 2.01
C THR A 205 0.53 15.98 1.58
N SER A 206 1.19 16.85 2.34
CA SER A 206 2.56 17.31 2.04
C SER A 206 3.56 16.15 2.10
N LEU A 207 3.42 15.27 3.10
CA LEU A 207 4.24 14.08 3.26
C LEU A 207 4.10 13.15 2.05
N PHE A 208 2.87 12.82 1.62
CA PHE A 208 2.67 11.94 0.46
C PHE A 208 3.08 12.59 -0.86
N GLN A 209 2.91 13.90 -1.03
CA GLN A 209 3.45 14.63 -2.20
C GLN A 209 4.98 14.58 -2.25
N THR A 210 5.63 14.72 -1.09
CA THR A 210 7.09 14.64 -0.97
C THR A 210 7.58 13.22 -1.25
N LEU A 211 6.93 12.22 -0.66
CA LEU A 211 7.22 10.81 -0.93
C LEU A 211 7.01 10.45 -2.40
N PHE A 212 5.95 10.93 -3.05
CA PHE A 212 5.72 10.74 -4.48
C PHE A 212 6.88 11.31 -5.31
N GLY A 213 7.28 12.56 -5.03
CA GLY A 213 8.40 13.20 -5.74
C GLY A 213 9.72 12.47 -5.54
N LEU A 214 10.02 12.06 -4.30
CA LEU A 214 11.22 11.29 -3.97
C LEU A 214 11.22 9.91 -4.65
N LEU A 215 10.11 9.19 -4.57
CA LEU A 215 9.97 7.86 -5.15
C LEU A 215 10.11 7.92 -6.68
N LEU A 216 9.46 8.89 -7.32
CA LEU A 216 9.56 9.11 -8.76
C LEU A 216 11.00 9.46 -9.17
N PHE A 217 11.65 10.38 -8.45
CA PHE A 217 13.03 10.76 -8.74
C PHE A 217 13.99 9.57 -8.60
N THR A 218 13.93 8.84 -7.49
CA THR A 218 14.81 7.70 -7.22
C THR A 218 14.61 6.57 -8.24
N THR A 219 13.37 6.20 -8.54
CA THR A 219 13.09 5.13 -9.51
C THR A 219 13.51 5.48 -10.93
N LEU A 220 13.28 6.72 -11.38
CA LEU A 220 13.77 7.19 -12.68
C LEU A 220 15.30 7.19 -12.77
N ASN A 221 15.98 7.60 -11.69
CA ASN A 221 17.45 7.53 -11.63
C ASN A 221 17.94 6.09 -11.74
N ILE A 222 17.37 5.17 -10.97
CA ILE A 222 17.74 3.75 -11.00
C ILE A 222 17.54 3.17 -12.41
N GLU A 223 16.37 3.36 -13.00
CA GLU A 223 16.07 2.81 -14.33
C GLU A 223 16.95 3.42 -15.43
N THR A 224 17.21 4.73 -15.36
CA THR A 224 18.10 5.42 -16.33
C THR A 224 19.52 4.91 -16.21
N VAL A 225 20.07 4.85 -14.98
CA VAL A 225 21.43 4.34 -14.75
C VAL A 225 21.54 2.90 -15.22
N ALA A 226 20.60 2.03 -14.84
CA ALA A 226 20.66 0.63 -15.19
C ALA A 226 20.56 0.40 -16.72
N PHE A 227 19.68 1.14 -17.41
CA PHE A 227 19.54 1.07 -18.86
C PHE A 227 20.82 1.53 -19.57
N PHE A 228 21.30 2.73 -19.28
CA PHE A 228 22.47 3.29 -19.98
C PHE A 228 23.75 2.53 -19.62
N SER A 229 23.91 2.06 -18.38
CA SER A 229 25.09 1.25 -18.01
C SER A 229 25.20 -0.04 -18.82
N GLN A 230 24.08 -0.61 -19.26
CA GLN A 230 24.08 -1.82 -20.07
C GLN A 230 24.18 -1.53 -21.58
N PHE A 231 23.37 -0.62 -22.11
CA PHE A 231 23.25 -0.45 -23.56
C PHE A 231 24.16 0.65 -24.13
N TYR A 232 24.42 1.71 -23.36
CA TYR A 232 25.14 2.90 -23.82
C TYR A 232 26.02 3.50 -22.69
N PRO A 233 27.04 2.77 -22.20
CA PRO A 233 27.77 3.14 -20.99
C PRO A 233 28.44 4.51 -21.09
N ASP A 234 28.95 4.89 -22.26
CA ASP A 234 29.57 6.20 -22.51
C ASP A 234 28.58 7.37 -22.37
N SER A 235 27.28 7.12 -22.51
CA SER A 235 26.22 8.13 -22.41
C SER A 235 25.51 8.14 -21.05
N ARG A 236 25.93 7.29 -20.11
CA ARG A 236 25.29 7.15 -18.79
C ARG A 236 25.22 8.47 -18.02
N ASP A 237 26.36 9.14 -17.85
CA ASP A 237 26.39 10.35 -17.02
C ASP A 237 25.68 11.52 -17.71
N ALA A 238 25.79 11.63 -19.04
CA ALA A 238 25.02 12.60 -19.82
C ALA A 238 23.50 12.37 -19.71
N SER A 239 23.06 11.11 -19.72
CA SER A 239 21.64 10.77 -19.57
C SER A 239 21.07 11.17 -18.20
N LEU A 240 21.89 11.11 -17.14
CA LEU A 240 21.52 11.57 -15.81
C LEU A 240 21.34 13.09 -15.75
N SER A 241 22.28 13.87 -16.30
CA SER A 241 22.12 15.33 -16.35
C SER A 241 20.88 15.74 -17.15
N VAL A 242 20.57 15.04 -18.24
CA VAL A 242 19.34 15.25 -19.02
C VAL A 242 18.11 14.94 -18.17
N LEU A 243 18.07 13.78 -17.49
CA LEU A 243 16.97 13.40 -16.61
C LEU A 243 16.72 14.45 -15.52
N TRP A 244 17.78 14.86 -14.81
CA TRP A 244 17.69 15.85 -13.73
C TRP A 244 17.29 17.24 -14.26
N THR A 245 17.70 17.60 -15.48
CA THR A 245 17.25 18.83 -16.14
C THR A 245 15.74 18.79 -16.36
N PHE A 246 15.22 17.71 -16.95
CA PHE A 246 13.78 17.55 -17.15
C PHE A 246 13.02 17.53 -15.82
N PHE A 247 13.56 16.86 -14.80
CA PHE A 247 12.94 16.81 -13.48
C PHE A 247 12.91 18.21 -12.83
N SER A 248 13.99 18.97 -12.93
CA SER A 248 14.09 20.35 -12.44
C SER A 248 13.10 21.28 -13.13
N VAL A 249 13.00 21.20 -14.46
CA VAL A 249 12.01 21.97 -15.25
C VAL A 249 10.58 21.59 -14.85
N GLY A 250 10.31 20.30 -14.65
CA GLY A 250 9.01 19.82 -14.19
C GLY A 250 8.65 20.35 -12.79
N LEU A 251 9.57 20.27 -11.84
CA LEU A 251 9.40 20.82 -10.49
C LEU A 251 9.20 22.34 -10.50
N MET A 252 9.96 23.06 -11.32
CA MET A 252 9.82 24.51 -11.49
C MET A 252 8.43 24.87 -12.03
N SER A 253 8.00 24.18 -13.09
CA SER A 253 6.69 24.38 -13.71
C SER A 253 5.56 24.13 -12.71
N LEU A 254 5.61 23.01 -11.98
CA LEU A 254 4.65 22.70 -10.91
C LEU A 254 4.71 23.72 -9.76
N GLY A 255 5.90 24.23 -9.44
CA GLY A 255 6.13 25.25 -8.43
C GLY A 255 5.49 26.60 -8.77
N PHE A 256 5.51 26.99 -10.05
CA PHE A 256 4.78 28.18 -10.53
C PHE A 256 3.27 27.94 -10.59
N LEU A 257 2.83 26.83 -11.20
CA LEU A 257 1.41 26.48 -11.34
C LEU A 257 0.66 26.43 -10.00
N HIS A 258 1.32 25.90 -8.96
CA HIS A 258 0.72 25.78 -7.63
C HIS A 258 1.20 26.85 -6.63
N ASN A 259 1.98 27.85 -7.08
CA ASN A 259 2.60 28.90 -6.26
C ASN A 259 3.36 28.38 -5.02
N LYS A 260 4.02 27.22 -5.13
CA LYS A 260 4.78 26.61 -4.04
C LYS A 260 6.24 27.04 -4.10
N LYS A 261 6.66 27.93 -3.19
CA LYS A 261 8.08 28.33 -3.00
C LYS A 261 9.06 27.15 -2.82
N PRO A 262 8.79 26.10 -2.02
CA PRO A 262 9.76 25.03 -1.83
C PRO A 262 10.04 24.23 -3.12
N LEU A 263 9.04 24.01 -3.98
CA LEU A 263 9.25 23.32 -5.26
C LEU A 263 10.19 24.11 -6.18
N ARG A 264 10.02 25.44 -6.23
CA ARG A 264 10.89 26.33 -7.01
C ARG A 264 12.33 26.32 -6.48
N SER A 265 12.50 26.38 -5.15
CA SER A 265 13.82 26.30 -4.54
C SER A 265 14.51 24.97 -4.83
N LEU A 266 13.78 23.85 -4.74
CA LEU A 266 14.32 22.51 -5.00
C LEU A 266 14.69 22.35 -6.48
N SER A 267 13.90 22.91 -7.40
CA SER A 267 14.25 22.91 -8.83
C SER A 267 15.51 23.68 -9.15
N ILE A 268 15.76 24.82 -8.50
CA ILE A 268 16.99 25.61 -8.71
C ILE A 268 18.19 24.85 -8.14
N ALA A 269 18.05 24.26 -6.95
CA ALA A 269 19.10 23.47 -6.34
C ALA A 269 19.47 22.25 -7.22
N LEU A 270 18.46 21.51 -7.71
CA LEU A 270 18.70 20.36 -8.57
C LEU A 270 19.33 20.76 -9.91
N PHE A 271 18.86 21.85 -10.54
CA PHE A 271 19.42 22.37 -11.78
C PHE A 271 20.86 22.92 -11.60
N GLY A 272 21.22 23.36 -10.40
CA GLY A 272 22.60 23.78 -10.10
C GLY A 272 23.59 22.63 -10.00
N VAL A 273 23.11 21.39 -9.84
CA VAL A 273 23.94 20.18 -9.68
C VAL A 273 24.03 19.38 -11.00
N THR A 274 23.15 19.65 -11.97
CA THR A 274 23.18 19.06 -13.33
C THR A 274 24.31 19.54 -14.21
#